data_AF-A0A5D8YNC1-F1
#
_entry.id   AF-A0A5D8YNC1-F1
#
_cell.length_a   1.000
_cell.length_b   1.000
_cell.length_c   1.000
_cell.angle_alpha   90.00
_cell.angle_beta   90.00
_cell.angle_gamma   90.00
#
_symmetry.space_group_name_H-M   'P 1'
#
loop_
_entity.id
_entity.type
_entity.pdbx_description
1 polymer ?
#
loop_
_entity_poly.entity_id
_entity_poly.type
_entity_poly.pdbx_seq_one_letter_code
_entity_poly.pdbx_strand_id
1 'polypeptide(L)'
;MRTHSALLVLALSVPVLAAAAQDTRGTEKKLQQIKRELKGVAQERRQIETQRGSASQQLRAADEQVGQTDRSLQQTQSKIQTEKSSLSQLRVRQARMRDTLKGARVELAMLLRAADRQGPAGPLKSLLARDRVEDTQRLLTYHAYLEKARAARIRDLTAKLAELDRVEAEIAHRTGELTTAQRAQAAQLAQLQRDREQRAVLVAQLDAKYKDRAAREQALGRDAKALEQLLAKLRIAAAK
;
A
#
# COMPACT_ATOMS: atom_id res chain seq x y z
N MET A 1 40.37 17.92 99.85
CA MET A 1 41.60 17.43 99.17
C MET A 1 41.92 18.46 98.08
N ARG A 2 42.80 19.42 98.38
CA ARG A 2 44.16 19.56 97.81
C ARG A 2 44.13 19.80 96.29
N THR A 3 44.06 21.06 95.85
CA THR A 3 45.18 21.99 95.51
C THR A 3 45.57 21.92 94.03
N HIS A 4 45.44 23.01 93.28
CA HIS A 4 46.56 23.85 92.84
C HIS A 4 46.11 25.09 92.05
N SER A 5 46.81 26.18 92.33
CA SER A 5 46.71 27.54 91.81
C SER A 5 47.64 27.76 90.62
N ALA A 6 47.36 28.75 89.75
CA ALA A 6 48.31 29.67 89.06
C ALA A 6 47.59 30.39 87.88
N LEU A 7 47.41 31.73 87.90
CA LEU A 7 48.27 32.82 87.35
C LEU A 7 48.37 32.80 85.80
N LEU A 8 47.73 33.70 85.03
CA LEU A 8 48.02 35.14 84.72
C LEU A 8 48.73 35.31 83.36
N VAL A 9 48.51 36.48 82.72
CA VAL A 9 49.11 37.06 81.47
C VAL A 9 48.19 36.94 80.24
N LEU A 10 47.45 37.97 79.81
CA LEU A 10 47.77 39.28 79.19
C LEU A 10 48.02 39.20 77.66
N ALA A 11 47.09 39.83 76.93
CA ALA A 11 47.18 40.51 75.63
C ALA A 11 48.18 40.00 74.56
N LEU A 12 47.63 39.55 73.42
CA LEU A 12 48.18 39.88 72.11
C LEU A 12 47.05 39.99 71.06
N SER A 13 46.75 41.22 70.67
CA SER A 13 46.04 41.61 69.45
C SER A 13 46.92 41.35 68.22
N VAL A 14 46.35 40.84 67.11
CA VAL A 14 46.65 41.13 65.67
C VAL A 14 45.80 40.18 64.79
N PRO A 15 45.40 40.59 63.58
CA PRO A 15 44.02 40.45 63.09
C PRO A 15 43.79 39.20 62.25
N VAL A 16 42.64 38.56 62.42
CA VAL A 16 42.13 37.52 61.51
C VAL A 16 40.89 38.08 60.81
N LEU A 17 41.10 38.94 59.83
CA LEU A 17 40.07 39.41 58.91
C LEU A 17 40.66 39.49 57.49
N ALA A 18 41.08 38.35 56.98
CA ALA A 18 41.42 38.18 55.57
C ALA A 18 41.11 36.78 54.99
N ALA A 19 40.67 35.81 55.83
CA ALA A 19 40.38 34.45 55.36
C ALA A 19 38.99 34.27 54.73
N ALA A 20 38.02 35.15 55.01
CA ALA A 20 36.65 35.00 54.51
C ALA A 20 36.46 35.41 53.02
N ALA A 21 37.38 36.19 52.45
CA ALA A 21 37.27 36.69 51.07
C ALA A 21 37.82 35.71 50.01
N GLN A 22 38.65 34.73 50.42
CA GLN A 22 39.15 33.70 49.49
C GLN A 22 38.13 32.58 49.26
N ASP A 23 37.28 32.26 50.26
CA ASP A 23 36.32 31.15 50.19
C ASP A 23 35.08 31.49 49.32
N THR A 24 34.68 32.76 49.31
CA THR A 24 33.56 33.29 48.50
C THR A 24 33.85 33.21 46.99
N ARG A 25 35.05 33.64 46.55
CA ARG A 25 35.45 33.55 45.13
C ARG A 25 35.59 32.10 44.64
N GLY A 26 36.05 31.19 45.49
CA GLY A 26 36.13 29.76 45.19
C GLY A 26 34.75 29.11 45.05
N THR A 27 33.83 29.46 45.95
CA THR A 27 32.44 28.97 45.95
C THR A 27 31.66 29.47 44.75
N GLU A 28 31.85 30.72 44.34
CA GLU A 28 31.20 31.29 43.17
C GLU A 28 31.65 30.63 41.86
N LYS A 29 32.95 30.32 41.72
CA LYS A 29 33.47 29.54 40.58
C LYS A 29 32.85 28.15 40.50
N LYS A 30 32.76 27.43 41.63
CA LYS A 30 32.10 26.10 41.71
C LYS A 30 30.62 26.18 41.32
N LEU A 31 29.92 27.22 41.77
CA LEU A 31 28.51 27.43 41.44
C LEU A 31 28.30 27.72 39.95
N GLN A 32 29.19 28.51 39.32
CA GLN A 32 29.19 28.71 37.87
C GLN A 32 29.48 27.40 37.11
N GLN A 33 30.41 26.59 37.59
CA GLN A 33 30.72 25.29 36.97
C GLN A 33 29.51 24.35 36.98
N ILE A 34 28.87 24.16 38.14
CA ILE A 34 27.68 23.29 38.26
C ILE A 34 26.53 23.80 37.39
N LYS A 35 26.31 25.12 37.30
CA LYS A 35 25.32 25.69 36.37
C LYS A 35 25.62 25.36 34.91
N ARG A 36 26.90 25.36 34.50
CA ARG A 36 27.30 24.98 33.13
C ARG A 36 27.06 23.49 32.88
N GLU A 37 27.40 22.63 33.85
CA GLU A 37 27.16 21.19 33.76
C GLU A 37 25.66 20.87 33.67
N LEU A 38 24.82 21.48 34.51
CA LEU A 38 23.35 21.36 34.42
C LEU A 38 22.81 21.80 33.06
N LYS A 39 23.34 22.90 32.50
CA LYS A 39 22.97 23.35 31.14
C LYS A 39 23.38 22.33 30.07
N GLY A 40 24.55 21.70 30.21
CA GLY A 40 25.02 20.61 29.35
C GLY A 40 24.07 19.41 29.39
N VAL A 41 23.72 18.94 30.60
CA VAL A 41 22.77 17.84 30.80
C VAL A 41 21.40 18.16 30.18
N ALA A 42 20.89 19.38 30.37
CA ALA A 42 19.63 19.82 29.77
C ALA A 42 19.68 19.82 28.23
N GLN A 43 20.80 20.26 27.64
CA GLN A 43 21.01 20.22 26.19
C GLN A 43 21.03 18.78 25.66
N GLU A 44 21.72 17.88 26.35
CA GLU A 44 21.84 16.48 25.95
C GLU A 44 20.49 15.75 26.03
N ARG A 45 19.71 15.98 27.10
CA ARG A 45 18.33 15.47 27.20
C ARG A 45 17.46 15.97 26.05
N ARG A 46 17.57 17.25 25.68
CA ARG A 46 16.83 17.81 24.54
C ARG A 46 17.24 17.17 23.21
N GLN A 47 18.53 16.86 23.02
CA GLN A 47 19.00 16.16 21.83
C GLN A 47 18.43 14.73 21.76
N ILE A 48 18.42 14.00 22.88
CA ILE A 48 17.82 12.65 22.96
C ILE A 48 16.34 12.71 22.57
N GLU A 49 15.59 13.69 23.06
CA GLU A 49 14.16 13.84 22.75
C GLU A 49 13.92 14.15 21.26
N THR A 50 14.67 15.08 20.67
CA THR A 50 14.59 15.35 19.22
C THR A 50 14.87 14.09 18.40
N GLN A 51 15.86 13.29 18.81
CA GLN A 51 16.20 12.05 18.13
C GLN A 51 15.16 10.93 18.35
N ARG A 52 14.40 10.94 19.44
CA ARG A 52 13.23 10.04 19.63
C ARG A 52 12.10 10.44 18.70
N GLY A 53 11.83 11.75 18.59
CA GLY A 53 10.85 12.29 17.66
C GLY A 53 11.14 11.87 16.21
N SER A 54 12.38 12.03 15.75
CA SER A 54 12.77 11.63 14.39
C SER A 54 12.68 10.12 14.16
N ALA A 55 13.07 9.31 15.15
CA ALA A 55 12.92 7.86 15.10
C ALA A 55 11.45 7.42 14.96
N SER A 56 10.54 8.04 15.73
CA SER A 56 9.11 7.76 15.64
C SER A 56 8.54 8.14 14.27
N GLN A 57 8.99 9.25 13.69
CA GLN A 57 8.59 9.68 12.35
C GLN A 57 9.09 8.70 11.27
N GLN A 58 10.34 8.24 11.38
CA GLN A 58 10.91 7.24 10.47
C GLN A 58 10.15 5.92 10.51
N LEU A 59 9.84 5.42 11.72
CA LEU A 59 9.06 4.19 11.87
C LEU A 59 7.67 4.33 11.25
N ARG A 60 6.99 5.45 11.53
CA ARG A 60 5.66 5.74 10.96
C ARG A 60 5.69 5.79 9.44
N ALA A 61 6.70 6.43 8.84
CA ALA A 61 6.85 6.48 7.39
C ALA A 61 7.03 5.07 6.79
N ALA A 62 7.83 4.21 7.44
CA ALA A 62 8.00 2.82 7.01
C ALA A 62 6.71 1.99 7.15
N ASP A 63 5.97 2.16 8.24
CA ASP A 63 4.66 1.53 8.45
C ASP A 63 3.65 1.99 7.39
N GLU A 64 3.60 3.29 7.08
CA GLU A 64 2.72 3.87 6.06
C GLU A 64 3.06 3.33 4.66
N GLN A 65 4.35 3.20 4.32
CA GLN A 65 4.80 2.61 3.06
C GLN A 65 4.35 1.15 2.92
N VAL A 66 4.58 0.31 3.95
CA VAL A 66 4.10 -1.07 3.97
C VAL A 66 2.58 -1.12 3.80
N GLY A 67 1.84 -0.26 4.52
CA GLY A 67 0.38 -0.20 4.43
C GLY A 67 -0.15 0.31 3.09
N GLN A 68 0.59 1.17 2.37
CA GLN A 68 0.26 1.58 1.02
C GLN A 68 0.47 0.44 0.01
N THR A 69 1.62 -0.25 0.09
CA THR A 69 1.91 -1.40 -0.78
C THR A 69 0.91 -2.53 -0.57
N ASP A 70 0.54 -2.83 0.68
CA ASP A 70 -0.44 -3.87 1.01
C ASP A 70 -1.84 -3.54 0.46
N ARG A 71 -2.32 -2.30 0.63
CA ARG A 71 -3.60 -1.85 0.05
C ARG A 71 -3.60 -1.92 -1.48
N SER A 72 -2.50 -1.51 -2.11
CA SER A 72 -2.33 -1.58 -3.56
C SER A 72 -2.38 -3.03 -4.06
N LEU A 73 -1.74 -3.95 -3.33
CA LEU A 73 -1.77 -5.39 -3.62
C LEU A 73 -3.18 -5.97 -3.50
N GLN A 74 -3.93 -5.65 -2.44
CA GLN A 74 -5.31 -6.09 -2.24
C GLN A 74 -6.22 -5.59 -3.38
N GLN A 75 -6.07 -4.33 -3.79
CA GLN A 75 -6.83 -3.78 -4.91
C GLN A 75 -6.51 -4.51 -6.23
N THR A 76 -5.24 -4.79 -6.50
CA THR A 76 -4.83 -5.58 -7.69
C THR A 76 -5.40 -7.00 -7.63
N GLN A 77 -5.36 -7.66 -6.47
CA GLN A 77 -5.94 -9.00 -6.28
C GLN A 77 -7.44 -9.00 -6.57
N SER A 78 -8.19 -8.03 -6.06
CA SER A 78 -9.63 -7.91 -6.34
C SER A 78 -9.91 -7.71 -7.84
N LYS A 79 -9.11 -6.88 -8.52
CA LYS A 79 -9.21 -6.69 -9.98
C LYS A 79 -8.94 -7.99 -10.73
N ILE A 80 -7.89 -8.73 -10.36
CA ILE A 80 -7.57 -10.04 -10.96
C ILE A 80 -8.73 -11.02 -10.83
N GLN A 81 -9.37 -11.10 -9.66
CA GLN A 81 -10.50 -12.03 -9.48
C GLN A 81 -11.72 -11.62 -10.32
N THR A 82 -11.99 -10.31 -10.36
CA THR A 82 -13.07 -9.77 -11.21
C THR A 82 -12.81 -10.10 -12.68
N GLU A 83 -11.61 -9.82 -13.20
CA GLU A 83 -11.27 -10.14 -14.58
C GLU A 83 -11.32 -11.65 -14.89
N LYS A 84 -10.87 -12.50 -13.97
CA LYS A 84 -11.00 -13.96 -14.13
C LYS A 84 -12.46 -14.41 -14.26
N SER A 85 -13.36 -13.85 -13.44
CA SER A 85 -14.78 -14.17 -13.51
C SER A 85 -15.42 -13.69 -14.83
N SER A 86 -15.16 -12.45 -15.25
CA SER A 86 -15.63 -11.90 -16.51
C SER A 86 -15.14 -12.72 -17.71
N LEU A 87 -13.86 -13.08 -17.70
CA LEU A 87 -13.24 -13.87 -18.76
C LEU A 87 -13.81 -15.29 -18.82
N SER A 88 -14.14 -15.89 -17.68
CA SER A 88 -14.87 -17.18 -17.63
C SER A 88 -16.26 -17.06 -18.25
N GLN A 89 -17.02 -16.03 -17.90
CA GLN A 89 -18.35 -15.78 -18.46
C GLN A 89 -18.30 -15.56 -19.98
N LEU A 90 -17.33 -14.78 -20.47
CA LEU A 90 -17.13 -14.57 -21.90
C LEU A 90 -16.77 -15.86 -22.63
N ARG A 91 -15.92 -16.71 -22.07
CA ARG A 91 -15.59 -18.03 -22.66
C ARG A 91 -16.80 -18.95 -22.74
N VAL A 92 -17.65 -18.96 -21.71
CA VAL A 92 -18.92 -19.73 -21.74
C VAL A 92 -19.84 -19.18 -22.82
N ARG A 93 -19.97 -17.86 -22.94
CA ARG A 93 -20.76 -17.21 -24.00
C ARG A 93 -20.22 -17.56 -25.38
N GLN A 94 -18.91 -17.46 -25.59
CA GLN A 94 -18.23 -17.82 -26.83
C GLN A 94 -18.51 -19.28 -27.22
N ALA A 95 -18.40 -20.22 -26.27
CA ALA A 95 -18.68 -21.63 -26.51
C ALA A 95 -20.13 -21.87 -26.95
N ARG A 96 -21.11 -21.26 -26.26
CA ARG A 96 -22.54 -21.33 -26.62
C ARG A 96 -22.81 -20.74 -28.00
N MET A 97 -22.20 -19.60 -28.33
CA MET A 97 -22.34 -18.95 -29.63
C MET A 97 -21.76 -19.83 -30.75
N ARG A 98 -20.58 -20.41 -30.54
CA ARG A 98 -19.95 -21.33 -31.50
C ARG A 98 -20.80 -22.57 -31.76
N ASP A 99 -21.40 -23.14 -30.72
CA ASP A 99 -22.29 -24.30 -30.85
C ASP A 99 -23.56 -23.95 -31.65
N THR A 100 -24.20 -22.82 -31.30
CA THR A 100 -25.37 -22.29 -32.02
C THR A 100 -25.06 -22.02 -33.49
N LEU A 101 -23.90 -21.42 -33.79
CA LEU A 101 -23.46 -21.12 -35.14
C LEU A 101 -23.15 -22.39 -35.94
N LYS A 102 -22.62 -23.44 -35.31
CA LYS A 102 -22.37 -24.74 -35.96
C LYS A 102 -23.69 -25.33 -36.47
N GLY A 103 -24.73 -25.37 -35.63
CA GLY A 103 -26.06 -25.84 -36.03
C GLY A 103 -26.66 -25.00 -37.16
N ALA A 104 -26.64 -23.67 -37.01
CA ALA A 104 -27.20 -22.77 -38.01
C ALA A 104 -26.49 -22.84 -39.37
N ARG A 105 -25.16 -23.07 -39.40
CA ARG A 105 -24.41 -23.27 -40.64
C ARG A 105 -24.78 -24.55 -41.37
N VAL A 106 -25.00 -25.65 -40.64
CA VAL A 106 -25.40 -26.94 -41.24
C VAL A 106 -26.80 -26.82 -41.85
N GLU A 107 -27.75 -26.24 -41.13
CA GLU A 107 -29.10 -25.97 -41.64
C GLU A 107 -29.08 -25.10 -42.89
N LEU A 108 -28.34 -23.98 -42.86
CA LEU A 108 -28.23 -23.08 -44.00
C LEU A 108 -27.59 -23.76 -45.22
N ALA A 109 -26.54 -24.56 -45.02
CA ALA A 109 -25.90 -25.32 -46.10
C ALA A 109 -26.87 -26.34 -46.73
N MET A 110 -27.73 -27.00 -45.93
CA MET A 110 -28.77 -27.88 -46.46
C MET A 110 -29.80 -27.11 -47.29
N LEU A 111 -30.28 -25.97 -46.78
CA LEU A 111 -31.26 -25.13 -47.49
C LEU A 111 -30.68 -24.57 -48.82
N LEU A 112 -29.42 -24.14 -48.82
CA LEU A 112 -28.75 -23.65 -50.03
C LEU A 112 -28.54 -24.75 -51.06
N ARG A 113 -28.08 -25.94 -50.65
CA ARG A 113 -27.94 -27.09 -51.57
C ARG A 113 -29.27 -27.54 -52.15
N ALA A 114 -30.34 -27.52 -51.37
CA ALA A 114 -31.68 -27.85 -51.85
C ALA A 114 -32.16 -26.84 -52.90
N ALA A 115 -31.89 -25.55 -52.68
CA ALA A 115 -32.20 -24.50 -53.65
C ALA A 115 -31.38 -24.62 -54.94
N ASP A 116 -30.07 -24.88 -54.84
CA ASP A 116 -29.19 -25.06 -56.01
C ASP A 116 -29.64 -26.22 -56.90
N ARG A 117 -30.11 -27.34 -56.31
CA ARG A 117 -30.65 -28.47 -57.09
C ARG A 117 -31.92 -28.12 -57.86
N GLN A 118 -32.74 -27.21 -57.36
CA GLN A 118 -33.91 -26.72 -58.10
C GLN A 118 -33.51 -25.73 -59.21
N GLY A 119 -32.42 -24.98 -59.02
CA GLY A 119 -31.92 -23.99 -59.95
C GLY A 119 -32.78 -22.72 -60.01
N PRO A 120 -32.27 -21.63 -60.62
CA PRO A 120 -32.92 -20.30 -60.58
C PRO A 120 -34.27 -20.26 -61.30
N ALA A 121 -34.48 -21.14 -62.28
CA ALA A 121 -35.75 -21.27 -63.00
C ALA A 121 -36.57 -22.49 -62.54
N GLY A 122 -36.17 -23.22 -61.49
CA GLY A 122 -36.86 -24.42 -61.02
C GLY A 122 -38.34 -24.22 -60.72
N PRO A 123 -38.71 -23.18 -59.95
CA PRO A 123 -40.11 -22.85 -59.68
C PRO A 123 -40.86 -22.50 -60.96
N LEU A 124 -40.29 -21.63 -61.80
CA LEU A 124 -40.91 -21.21 -63.08
C LEU A 124 -41.09 -22.38 -64.05
N LYS A 125 -40.13 -23.32 -64.13
CA LYS A 125 -40.23 -24.55 -64.94
C LYS A 125 -41.31 -25.49 -64.41
N SER A 126 -41.42 -25.65 -63.09
CA SER A 126 -42.50 -26.44 -62.49
C SER A 126 -43.88 -25.80 -62.65
N LEU A 127 -43.94 -24.47 -62.72
CA LEU A 127 -45.18 -23.72 -62.93
C LEU A 127 -45.65 -23.82 -64.39
N LEU A 128 -44.73 -23.69 -65.35
CA LEU A 128 -45.02 -23.81 -66.78
C LEU A 128 -45.40 -25.24 -67.21
N ALA A 129 -45.07 -26.26 -66.40
CA ALA A 129 -45.41 -27.64 -66.66
C ALA A 129 -46.82 -28.05 -66.13
N ARG A 130 -47.58 -27.15 -65.50
CA ARG A 130 -48.89 -27.46 -64.89
C ARG A 130 -50.01 -26.57 -65.44
N ASP A 131 -51.13 -27.18 -65.83
CA ASP A 131 -52.28 -26.54 -66.51
C ASP A 131 -53.28 -25.78 -65.61
N ARG A 132 -52.98 -25.50 -64.33
CA ARG A 132 -53.93 -24.84 -63.40
C ARG A 132 -53.42 -23.50 -62.87
N VAL A 133 -54.14 -22.43 -63.18
CA VAL A 133 -53.76 -21.02 -62.89
C VAL A 133 -53.95 -20.60 -61.42
N GLU A 134 -54.86 -21.23 -60.66
CA GLU A 134 -55.05 -20.89 -59.24
C GLU A 134 -53.99 -21.51 -58.31
N ASP A 135 -53.42 -22.65 -58.71
CA ASP A 135 -52.36 -23.34 -57.96
C ASP A 135 -51.01 -22.63 -58.12
N THR A 136 -50.79 -21.92 -59.23
CA THR A 136 -49.53 -21.24 -59.55
C THR A 136 -49.32 -19.98 -58.70
N GLN A 137 -50.37 -19.19 -58.42
CA GLN A 137 -50.25 -17.98 -57.61
C GLN A 137 -49.84 -18.28 -56.16
N ARG A 138 -50.44 -19.30 -55.52
CA ARG A 138 -50.07 -19.72 -54.15
C ARG A 138 -48.64 -20.22 -54.06
N LEU A 139 -48.20 -20.97 -55.07
CA LEU A 139 -46.86 -21.56 -55.12
C LEU A 139 -45.78 -20.49 -55.27
N LEU A 140 -46.02 -19.46 -56.09
CA LEU A 140 -45.15 -18.27 -56.19
C LEU A 140 -45.07 -17.50 -54.88
N THR A 141 -46.21 -17.30 -54.20
CA THR A 141 -46.24 -16.64 -52.89
C THR A 141 -45.43 -17.42 -51.85
N TYR A 142 -45.58 -18.75 -51.78
CA TYR A 142 -44.80 -19.59 -50.87
C TYR A 142 -43.30 -19.55 -51.18
N HIS A 143 -42.91 -19.52 -52.46
CA HIS A 143 -41.52 -19.31 -52.85
C HIS A 143 -40.98 -17.96 -52.38
N ALA A 144 -41.73 -16.87 -52.58
CA ALA A 144 -41.33 -15.54 -52.11
C ALA A 144 -41.13 -15.50 -50.59
N TYR A 145 -42.02 -16.14 -49.82
CA TYR A 145 -41.86 -16.27 -48.36
C TYR A 145 -40.61 -17.08 -47.98
N LEU A 146 -40.32 -18.18 -48.69
CA LEU A 146 -39.14 -19.00 -48.43
C LEU A 146 -37.83 -18.23 -48.70
N GLU A 147 -37.75 -17.50 -49.80
CA GLU A 147 -36.57 -16.67 -50.13
C GLU A 147 -36.38 -15.54 -49.11
N LYS A 148 -37.48 -14.90 -48.68
CA LYS A 148 -37.44 -13.89 -47.61
C LYS A 148 -36.94 -14.49 -46.29
N ALA A 149 -37.39 -15.69 -45.92
CA ALA A 149 -36.93 -16.40 -44.74
C ALA A 149 -35.44 -16.77 -44.83
N ARG A 150 -34.97 -17.22 -46.00
CA ARG A 150 -33.54 -17.50 -46.24
C ARG A 150 -32.68 -16.24 -46.08
N ALA A 151 -33.08 -15.14 -46.70
CA ALA A 151 -32.36 -13.86 -46.58
C ALA A 151 -32.34 -13.34 -45.13
N ALA A 152 -33.43 -13.54 -44.38
CA ALA A 152 -33.46 -13.22 -42.94
C ALA A 152 -32.49 -14.11 -42.14
N ARG A 153 -32.42 -15.42 -42.43
CA ARG A 153 -31.51 -16.35 -41.76
C ARG A 153 -30.04 -16.04 -42.04
N ILE A 154 -29.69 -15.67 -43.27
CA ILE A 154 -28.32 -15.25 -43.61
C ILE A 154 -27.93 -14.00 -42.82
N ARG A 155 -28.80 -12.98 -42.79
CA ARG A 155 -28.56 -11.75 -42.01
C ARG A 155 -28.37 -12.02 -40.52
N ASP A 156 -29.21 -12.86 -39.93
CA ASP A 156 -29.08 -13.30 -38.53
C ASP A 156 -27.75 -14.02 -38.26
N LEU A 157 -27.34 -14.93 -39.15
CA LEU A 157 -26.07 -15.64 -39.03
C LEU A 157 -24.86 -14.69 -39.14
N THR A 158 -24.89 -13.75 -40.09
CA THR A 158 -23.84 -12.72 -40.24
C THR A 158 -23.74 -11.85 -38.98
N ALA A 159 -24.87 -11.44 -38.40
CA ALA A 159 -24.88 -10.67 -37.16
C ALA A 159 -24.28 -11.45 -35.98
N LYS A 160 -24.64 -12.74 -35.83
CA LYS A 160 -24.09 -13.63 -34.79
C LYS A 160 -22.59 -13.88 -34.96
N LEU A 161 -22.09 -13.95 -36.19
CA LEU A 161 -20.64 -14.05 -36.46
C LEU A 161 -19.91 -12.78 -36.04
N ALA A 162 -20.43 -11.61 -36.41
CA ALA A 162 -19.85 -10.33 -35.99
C ALA A 162 -19.89 -10.17 -34.46
N GLU A 163 -20.92 -10.67 -33.79
CA GLU A 163 -20.99 -10.69 -32.33
C GLU A 163 -19.93 -11.66 -31.73
N LEU A 164 -19.73 -12.83 -32.35
CA LEU A 164 -18.68 -13.76 -31.92
C LEU A 164 -17.30 -13.11 -32.04
N ASP A 165 -17.01 -12.45 -33.15
CA ASP A 165 -15.73 -11.76 -33.37
C ASP A 165 -15.48 -10.68 -32.29
N ARG A 166 -16.54 -9.94 -31.89
CA ARG A 166 -16.46 -8.96 -30.80
C ARG A 166 -16.16 -9.62 -29.45
N VAL A 167 -16.83 -10.73 -29.14
CA VAL A 167 -16.57 -11.50 -27.90
C VAL A 167 -15.14 -12.05 -27.88
N GLU A 168 -14.63 -12.51 -29.03
CA GLU A 168 -13.26 -13.00 -29.16
C GLU A 168 -12.22 -11.90 -28.96
N ALA A 169 -12.46 -10.72 -29.55
CA ALA A 169 -11.63 -9.54 -29.32
C ALA A 169 -11.66 -9.10 -27.84
N GLU A 170 -12.83 -9.12 -27.19
CA GLU A 170 -12.95 -8.78 -25.76
C GLU A 170 -12.19 -9.79 -24.88
N ILE A 171 -12.28 -11.09 -25.18
CA ILE A 171 -11.50 -12.13 -24.48
C ILE A 171 -10.01 -11.88 -24.63
N ALA A 172 -9.53 -11.56 -25.83
CA ALA A 172 -8.12 -11.28 -26.07
C ALA A 172 -7.66 -10.05 -25.27
N HIS A 173 -8.45 -8.96 -25.30
CA HIS A 173 -8.19 -7.75 -24.53
C HIS A 173 -8.07 -8.04 -23.03
N ARG A 174 -9.10 -8.66 -22.44
CA ARG A 174 -9.13 -8.99 -21.01
C ARG A 174 -8.03 -9.97 -20.59
N THR A 175 -7.64 -10.88 -21.48
CA THR A 175 -6.49 -11.77 -21.24
C THR A 175 -5.19 -10.96 -21.10
N GLY A 176 -5.01 -9.92 -21.94
CA GLY A 176 -3.90 -8.99 -21.85
C GLY A 176 -3.90 -8.17 -20.56
N GLU A 177 -5.07 -7.65 -20.17
CA GLU A 177 -5.25 -6.91 -18.90
C GLU A 177 -4.96 -7.80 -17.69
N LEU A 178 -5.48 -9.03 -17.68
CA LEU A 178 -5.23 -10.01 -16.62
C LEU A 178 -3.73 -10.33 -16.48
N THR A 179 -3.04 -10.54 -17.61
CA THR A 179 -1.59 -10.81 -17.61
C THR A 179 -0.80 -9.61 -17.06
N THR A 180 -1.20 -8.40 -17.43
CA THR A 180 -0.59 -7.16 -16.94
C THR A 180 -0.82 -6.99 -15.44
N ALA A 181 -2.04 -7.24 -14.97
CA ALA A 181 -2.39 -7.20 -13.55
C ALA A 181 -1.61 -8.24 -12.74
N GLN A 182 -1.41 -9.45 -13.26
CA GLN A 182 -0.59 -10.48 -12.61
C GLN A 182 0.88 -10.08 -12.50
N ARG A 183 1.45 -9.43 -13.52
CA ARG A 183 2.82 -8.89 -13.44
C ARG A 183 2.93 -7.77 -12.41
N ALA A 184 1.95 -6.87 -12.37
CA ALA A 184 1.87 -5.82 -11.35
C ALA A 184 1.78 -6.41 -9.94
N GLN A 185 0.97 -7.45 -9.75
CA GLN A 185 0.85 -8.18 -8.49
C GLN A 185 2.20 -8.76 -8.03
N ALA A 186 2.94 -9.41 -8.94
CA ALA A 186 4.26 -9.97 -8.63
C ALA A 186 5.26 -8.87 -8.22
N ALA A 187 5.26 -7.73 -8.92
CA ALA A 187 6.09 -6.58 -8.57
C ALA A 187 5.70 -5.98 -7.21
N GLN A 188 4.40 -5.86 -6.91
CA GLN A 188 3.89 -5.39 -5.62
C GLN A 188 4.25 -6.33 -4.47
N LEU A 189 4.21 -7.65 -4.68
CA LEU A 189 4.66 -8.63 -3.68
C LEU A 189 6.16 -8.50 -3.38
N ALA A 190 6.98 -8.38 -4.42
CA ALA A 190 8.41 -8.14 -4.25
C ALA A 190 8.69 -6.82 -3.54
N GLN A 191 7.92 -5.77 -3.84
CA GLN A 191 8.02 -4.49 -3.14
C GLN A 191 7.61 -4.60 -1.67
N LEU A 192 6.50 -5.28 -1.37
CA LEU A 192 6.02 -5.48 -0.01
C LEU A 192 7.05 -6.22 0.84
N GLN A 193 7.71 -7.23 0.27
CA GLN A 193 8.78 -7.95 0.94
C GLN A 193 9.96 -7.01 1.26
N ARG A 194 10.42 -6.22 0.28
CA ARG A 194 11.48 -5.22 0.50
C ARG A 194 11.10 -4.20 1.56
N ASP A 195 9.88 -3.68 1.53
CA ASP A 195 9.38 -2.71 2.50
C ASP A 195 9.37 -3.31 3.92
N ARG A 196 8.94 -4.57 4.06
CA ARG A 196 8.95 -5.30 5.34
C ARG A 196 10.35 -5.57 5.86
N GLU A 197 11.28 -5.94 5.00
CA GLU A 197 12.70 -6.14 5.35
C GLU A 197 13.34 -4.83 5.81
N GLN A 198 13.15 -3.75 5.06
CA GLN A 198 13.64 -2.41 5.41
C GLN A 198 13.07 -1.94 6.76
N ARG A 199 11.77 -2.14 6.97
CA ARG A 199 11.12 -1.87 8.25
C ARG A 199 11.70 -2.70 9.39
N ALA A 200 11.94 -4.00 9.19
CA ALA A 200 12.51 -4.86 10.23
C ALA A 200 13.93 -4.41 10.62
N VAL A 201 14.75 -4.06 9.63
CA VAL A 201 16.10 -3.50 9.88
C VAL A 201 16.00 -2.16 10.63
N LEU A 202 15.09 -1.28 10.22
CA LEU A 202 14.88 0.00 10.90
C LEU A 202 14.44 -0.21 12.35
N VAL A 203 13.47 -1.08 12.61
CA VAL A 203 13.02 -1.41 13.97
C VAL A 203 14.18 -1.91 14.82
N ALA A 204 14.98 -2.85 14.32
CA ALA A 204 16.14 -3.36 15.06
C ALA A 204 17.18 -2.26 15.37
N GLN A 205 17.45 -1.37 14.42
CA GLN A 205 18.35 -0.23 14.63
C GLN A 205 17.79 0.78 15.63
N LEU A 206 16.48 1.04 15.57
CA LEU A 206 15.81 1.95 16.49
C LEU A 206 15.78 1.36 17.91
N ASP A 207 15.48 0.08 18.07
CA ASP A 207 15.49 -0.61 19.37
C ASP A 207 16.87 -0.56 20.04
N ALA A 208 17.94 -0.81 19.28
CA ALA A 208 19.31 -0.70 19.77
C ALA A 208 19.63 0.73 20.24
N LYS A 209 19.29 1.74 19.43
CA LYS A 209 19.47 3.15 19.78
C LYS A 209 18.61 3.56 20.98
N TYR A 210 17.40 3.02 21.11
CA TYR A 210 16.49 3.35 22.19
C TYR A 210 16.98 2.80 23.53
N LYS A 211 17.52 1.58 23.55
CA LYS A 211 18.15 0.99 24.75
C LYS A 211 19.34 1.81 25.23
N ASP A 212 20.23 2.20 24.31
CA ASP A 212 21.40 3.05 24.62
C ASP A 212 20.96 4.41 25.19
N ARG A 213 19.99 5.07 24.53
CA ARG A 213 19.44 6.35 24.97
C ARG A 213 18.73 6.27 26.32
N ALA A 214 17.97 5.21 26.59
CA ALA A 214 17.29 5.02 27.86
C ALA A 214 18.29 4.89 29.02
N ALA A 215 19.40 4.16 28.81
CA ALA A 215 20.49 4.08 29.78
C ALA A 215 21.14 5.45 30.01
N ARG A 216 21.40 6.19 28.92
CA ARG A 216 22.01 7.54 28.98
C ARG A 216 21.11 8.57 29.64
N GLU A 217 19.82 8.57 29.35
CA GLU A 217 18.85 9.46 30.00
C GLU A 217 18.74 9.18 31.50
N GLN A 218 18.76 7.90 31.92
CA GLN A 218 18.81 7.55 33.34
C GLN A 218 20.09 8.05 34.02
N ALA A 219 21.25 7.94 33.37
CA ALA A 219 22.50 8.45 33.90
C ALA A 219 22.44 9.98 34.06
N LEU A 220 22.05 10.70 33.01
CA LEU A 220 21.86 12.15 33.02
C LEU A 220 20.86 12.62 34.08
N GLY A 221 19.79 11.86 34.32
CA GLY A 221 18.81 12.16 35.36
C GLY A 221 19.36 12.00 36.78
N ARG A 222 20.27 11.05 37.00
CA ARG A 222 20.99 10.89 38.29
C ARG A 222 21.98 12.02 38.48
N ASP A 223 22.75 12.36 37.44
CA ASP A 223 23.75 13.42 37.47
C ASP A 223 23.12 14.79 37.72
N ALA A 224 22.02 15.10 37.03
CA ALA A 224 21.26 16.34 37.26
C ALA A 224 20.82 16.47 38.72
N LYS A 225 20.24 15.41 39.30
CA LYS A 225 19.80 15.41 40.71
C LYS A 225 20.97 15.62 41.66
N ALA A 226 22.11 14.95 41.42
CA ALA A 226 23.31 15.11 42.25
C ALA A 226 23.86 16.54 42.18
N LEU A 227 23.91 17.13 40.98
CA LEU A 227 24.35 18.51 40.76
C LEU A 227 23.40 19.53 41.38
N GLU A 228 22.09 19.32 41.30
CA GLU A 228 21.08 20.18 41.96
C GLU A 228 21.24 20.17 43.49
N GLN A 229 21.45 18.99 44.08
CA GLN A 229 21.71 18.86 45.52
C GLN A 229 23.02 19.56 45.92
N LEU A 230 24.07 19.42 45.12
CA LEU A 230 25.36 20.09 45.36
C LEU A 230 25.21 21.62 45.26
N LEU A 231 24.48 22.10 44.26
CA LEU A 231 24.19 23.51 44.06
C LEU A 231 23.39 24.09 45.24
N ALA A 232 22.42 23.35 45.77
CA ALA A 232 21.67 23.74 46.96
C ALA A 232 22.58 23.86 48.19
N LYS A 233 23.48 22.88 48.41
CA LYS A 233 24.46 22.91 49.51
C LYS A 233 25.42 24.10 49.41
N LEU A 234 25.94 24.40 48.21
CA LEU A 234 26.85 25.52 48.00
C LEU A 234 26.17 26.88 48.17
N ARG A 235 24.89 27.01 47.80
CA ARG A 235 24.11 28.22 48.07
C ARG A 235 23.91 28.46 49.56
N ILE A 236 23.65 27.42 50.34
CA ILE A 236 23.53 27.51 51.80
C ILE A 236 24.88 27.88 52.43
N ALA A 237 25.98 27.30 51.94
CA ALA A 237 27.33 27.61 52.43
C ALA A 237 27.78 29.04 52.10
N ALA A 238 27.40 29.58 50.94
CA ALA A 238 27.71 30.96 50.55
C ALA A 238 26.85 32.02 51.26
N ALA A 239 25.75 31.62 51.89
CA ALA A 239 24.84 32.51 52.63
C ALA A 239 25.11 32.54 54.15
N LYS A 240 26.05 31.72 54.63
CA LYS A 240 26.58 31.74 56.00
C LYS A 240 27.88 32.52 56.05
#